data_AF-A0A973F698-F1
#
_entry.id   AF-A0A973F698-F1
#
_cell.length_a   1.000
_cell.length_b   1.000
_cell.length_c   1.000
_cell.angle_alpha   90.00
_cell.angle_beta   90.00
_cell.angle_gamma   90.00
#
_symmetry.space_group_name_H-M   'P 1'
#
loop_
_entity.id
_entity.type
_entity.pdbx_description
1 polymer ?
#
loop_
_entity_poly.entity_id
_entity_poly.type
_entity_poly.pdbx_seq_one_letter_code
_entity_poly.pdbx_strand_id
1 'polypeptide(L)'
;MNTNHYDRNEDFFVCAKLVVQEKIINNVPCKVFLPERNTEKPLLKFRPTKEQYNQIISSHEGSFEAEILGYDNRVEVSLVAPIVYFSKKQTRFWGPNFSESTFEGEPQNLNVTRFVQNTNEPSKIFLTIWISPNPMLGPAMCKTIHYTGNIEYERVNQLSFKLLEGVIITFDDHFKEKKLGKDESKQWSYLVACAELDFTFANLQIFQTEILKSLDAFLLIASLGSRTRTAWVGWQSSDRENISEFYRGNYTFPTGESEPSFDQGLVWPGDFHEFLSICYSNYLKIPDKKSVQKAIISVVPGRKKVME
;
A
#
# COMPACT_ATOMS: atom_id res chain seq x y z
N MET A 1 -2.64 -16.93 -9.89
CA MET A 1 -4.11 -16.83 -9.92
C MET A 1 -4.46 -15.62 -10.76
N ASN A 2 -5.09 -15.82 -11.91
CA ASN A 2 -5.66 -14.73 -12.71
C ASN A 2 -6.84 -14.16 -11.94
N THR A 3 -6.66 -13.02 -11.30
CA THR A 3 -7.79 -12.22 -10.81
C THR A 3 -8.53 -11.70 -12.04
N ASN A 4 -9.72 -12.26 -12.29
CA ASN A 4 -10.66 -11.74 -13.27
C ASN A 4 -11.02 -10.30 -12.87
N HIS A 5 -10.35 -9.32 -13.47
CA HIS A 5 -10.62 -7.88 -13.32
C HIS A 5 -11.93 -7.43 -14.03
N TYR A 6 -12.88 -8.33 -14.29
CA TYR A 6 -14.01 -8.08 -15.17
C TYR A 6 -15.31 -7.62 -14.47
N ASP A 7 -15.40 -7.67 -13.14
CA ASP A 7 -16.64 -7.33 -12.40
C ASP A 7 -16.47 -6.28 -11.30
N ARG A 8 -15.38 -5.51 -11.33
CA ARG A 8 -15.11 -4.48 -10.33
C ARG A 8 -15.43 -3.09 -10.88
N ASN A 9 -16.22 -2.32 -10.13
CA ASN A 9 -16.45 -0.89 -10.38
C ASN A 9 -15.16 -0.10 -10.18
N GLU A 10 -14.90 0.86 -11.07
CA GLU A 10 -13.83 1.84 -10.85
C GLU A 10 -14.04 2.63 -9.56
N ASP A 11 -12.93 2.95 -8.87
CA ASP A 11 -12.95 3.83 -7.70
C ASP A 11 -13.04 5.30 -8.13
N PHE A 12 -12.36 5.64 -9.23
CA PHE A 12 -12.46 6.96 -9.85
C PHE A 12 -12.50 6.89 -11.37
N PHE A 13 -13.21 7.85 -11.97
CA PHE A 13 -13.15 8.14 -13.39
C PHE A 13 -12.70 9.59 -13.57
N VAL A 14 -11.52 9.79 -14.17
CA VAL A 14 -10.83 11.08 -14.21
C VAL A 14 -10.30 11.41 -15.60
N CYS A 15 -10.13 12.70 -15.86
CA CYS A 15 -9.37 13.20 -17.01
C CYS A 15 -7.92 13.42 -16.58
N ALA A 16 -7.04 12.50 -16.96
CA ALA A 16 -5.65 12.51 -16.54
C ALA A 16 -4.79 13.43 -17.41
N LYS A 17 -3.76 13.98 -16.78
CA LYS A 17 -2.58 14.56 -17.41
C LYS A 17 -1.46 13.53 -17.33
N LEU A 18 -0.90 13.18 -18.49
CA LEU A 18 0.24 12.29 -18.61
C LEU A 18 1.46 13.08 -19.07
N VAL A 19 2.61 12.83 -18.45
CA VAL A 19 3.90 13.32 -18.97
C VAL A 19 4.69 12.14 -19.51
N VAL A 20 4.95 12.14 -20.82
CA VAL A 20 5.60 11.03 -21.52
C VAL A 20 6.71 11.61 -22.38
N GLN A 21 7.97 11.21 -22.14
CA GLN A 21 9.14 11.75 -22.86
C GLN A 21 9.12 13.29 -22.93
N GLU A 22 8.90 13.95 -21.79
CA GLU A 22 8.79 15.41 -21.65
C GLU A 22 7.57 16.07 -22.36
N LYS A 23 6.74 15.28 -23.05
CA LYS A 23 5.49 15.77 -23.65
C LYS A 23 4.35 15.67 -22.65
N ILE A 24 3.59 16.75 -22.52
CA ILE A 24 2.41 16.82 -21.68
C ILE A 24 1.17 16.49 -22.52
N ILE A 25 0.46 15.44 -22.14
CA ILE A 25 -0.76 14.97 -22.78
C ILE A 25 -1.90 15.15 -21.78
N ASN A 26 -2.74 16.16 -22.04
CA ASN A 26 -3.85 16.50 -21.16
C ASN A 26 -5.14 15.78 -21.57
N ASN A 27 -6.08 15.71 -20.63
CA ASN A 27 -7.44 15.21 -20.85
C ASN A 27 -7.48 13.79 -21.42
N VAL A 28 -6.71 12.87 -20.84
CA VAL A 28 -6.76 11.45 -21.17
C VAL A 28 -7.74 10.75 -20.23
N PRO A 29 -8.91 10.28 -20.70
CA PRO A 29 -9.85 9.56 -19.84
C PRO A 29 -9.20 8.33 -19.20
N CYS A 30 -9.33 8.22 -17.88
CA CYS A 30 -8.72 7.17 -17.09
C CYS A 30 -9.70 6.62 -16.05
N LYS A 31 -9.80 5.30 -15.97
CA LYS A 31 -10.42 4.59 -14.85
C LYS A 31 -9.33 4.17 -13.87
N VAL A 32 -9.50 4.55 -12.61
CA VAL A 32 -8.58 4.22 -11.52
C VAL A 32 -9.19 3.12 -10.68
N PHE A 33 -8.43 2.04 -10.48
CA PHE A 33 -8.79 0.92 -9.62
C PHE A 33 -7.77 0.86 -8.49
N LEU A 34 -8.17 1.23 -7.28
CA LEU A 34 -7.35 1.10 -6.08
C LEU A 34 -7.29 -0.37 -5.64
N PRO A 35 -6.40 -0.82 -4.75
CA PRO A 35 -6.41 -2.22 -4.26
C PRO A 35 -7.61 -2.53 -3.35
N GLU A 36 -8.29 -3.68 -3.53
CA GLU A 36 -9.27 -4.14 -2.51
C GLU A 36 -8.50 -4.70 -1.30
N ARG A 37 -7.48 -5.51 -1.60
CA ARG A 37 -6.54 -6.05 -0.61
C ARG A 37 -5.27 -5.22 -0.60
N ASN A 38 -4.68 -5.03 0.58
CA ASN A 38 -3.49 -4.17 0.70
C ASN A 38 -2.25 -4.73 -0.03
N THR A 39 -2.21 -6.03 -0.33
CA THR A 39 -1.13 -6.65 -1.09
C THR A 39 -1.28 -6.51 -2.60
N GLU A 40 -2.48 -6.16 -3.09
CA GLU A 40 -2.73 -5.90 -4.51
C GLU A 40 -2.18 -4.54 -4.94
N LYS A 41 -1.90 -4.39 -6.24
CA LYS A 41 -1.41 -3.13 -6.80
C LYS A 41 -2.55 -2.33 -7.42
N PRO A 42 -2.51 -0.98 -7.35
CA PRO A 42 -3.42 -0.14 -8.10
C PRO A 42 -3.26 -0.37 -9.61
N LEU A 43 -4.34 -0.18 -10.35
CA LEU A 43 -4.37 -0.32 -11.81
C LEU A 43 -5.02 0.91 -12.43
N LEU A 44 -4.40 1.45 -13.48
CA LEU A 44 -4.94 2.54 -14.28
C LEU A 44 -5.34 1.99 -15.66
N LYS A 45 -6.54 2.32 -16.14
CA LYS A 45 -6.99 1.98 -17.50
C LYS A 45 -7.29 3.24 -18.28
N PHE A 46 -6.51 3.49 -19.31
CA PHE A 46 -6.59 4.70 -20.12
C PHE A 46 -7.36 4.45 -21.43
N ARG A 47 -8.10 5.47 -21.86
CA ARG A 47 -8.82 5.51 -23.13
C ARG A 47 -8.46 6.79 -23.91
N PRO A 48 -7.21 6.87 -24.42
CA PRO A 48 -6.76 8.04 -25.18
C PRO A 48 -7.50 8.19 -26.52
N THR A 49 -7.51 9.41 -27.05
CA THR A 49 -7.82 9.64 -28.46
C THR A 49 -6.74 9.04 -29.37
N LYS A 50 -7.03 8.87 -30.66
CA LYS A 50 -6.06 8.34 -31.64
C LYS A 50 -4.75 9.15 -31.67
N GLU A 51 -4.86 10.47 -31.59
CA GLU A 51 -3.71 11.38 -31.56
C GLU A 51 -2.89 11.23 -30.28
N GLN A 52 -3.54 11.20 -29.12
CA GLN A 52 -2.89 10.97 -27.82
C GLN A 52 -2.22 9.59 -27.79
N TYR A 53 -2.89 8.55 -28.29
CA TYR A 53 -2.36 7.19 -28.32
C TYR A 53 -1.08 7.10 -29.15
N ASN A 54 -1.04 7.75 -30.33
CA ASN A 54 0.16 7.77 -31.17
C ASN A 54 1.35 8.46 -30.48
N GLN A 55 1.11 9.41 -29.58
CA GLN A 55 2.17 10.05 -28.79
C GLN A 55 2.70 9.13 -27.68
N ILE A 56 1.86 8.23 -27.15
CA ILE A 56 2.17 7.35 -26.01
C ILE A 56 2.74 6.00 -26.47
N ILE A 57 2.36 5.53 -27.67
CA ILE A 57 2.60 4.15 -28.09
C ILE A 57 4.09 3.76 -28.09
N SER A 58 4.99 4.70 -28.36
CA SER A 58 6.44 4.49 -28.37
C SER A 58 7.08 4.45 -26.98
N SER A 59 6.36 4.83 -25.93
CA SER A 59 6.93 4.98 -24.57
C SER A 59 6.44 3.88 -23.64
N HIS A 60 7.34 3.32 -22.83
CA HIS A 60 6.98 2.28 -21.85
C HIS A 60 6.68 2.84 -20.46
N GLU A 61 6.98 4.11 -20.23
CA GLU A 61 6.75 4.78 -18.96
C GLU A 61 6.36 6.26 -19.15
N GLY A 62 5.78 6.84 -18.11
CA GLY A 62 5.47 8.26 -17.99
C GLY A 62 5.00 8.60 -16.57
N SER A 63 4.61 9.85 -16.31
CA SER A 63 3.94 10.23 -15.06
C SER A 63 2.43 10.39 -15.24
N PHE A 64 1.70 10.34 -14.14
CA PHE A 64 0.25 10.49 -14.09
C PHE A 64 -0.14 11.49 -13.01
N GLU A 65 -1.01 12.43 -13.40
CA GLU A 65 -1.63 13.40 -12.50
C GLU A 65 -3.11 13.52 -12.86
N ALA A 66 -3.99 13.57 -11.87
CA ALA A 66 -5.40 13.84 -12.05
C ALA A 66 -5.97 14.55 -10.83
N GLU A 67 -6.94 15.43 -11.05
CA GLU A 67 -7.66 16.14 -10.00
C GLU A 67 -9.16 15.98 -10.22
N ILE A 68 -9.89 15.83 -9.13
CA ILE A 68 -11.35 15.81 -9.11
C ILE A 68 -11.79 17.08 -8.38
N LEU A 69 -12.57 17.91 -9.07
CA LEU A 69 -13.11 19.14 -8.54
C LEU A 69 -14.49 18.89 -7.93
N GLY A 70 -14.71 19.45 -6.75
CA GLY A 70 -16.01 19.47 -6.08
C GLY A 70 -16.99 20.45 -6.71
N TYR A 71 -18.20 20.50 -6.16
CA TYR A 71 -19.26 21.41 -6.61
C TYR A 71 -18.87 22.90 -6.50
N ASP A 72 -17.96 23.24 -5.58
CA ASP A 72 -17.44 24.59 -5.36
C ASP A 72 -16.20 24.91 -6.23
N ASN A 73 -15.87 24.02 -7.17
CA ASN A 73 -14.71 24.13 -8.05
C ASN A 73 -13.36 24.10 -7.31
N ARG A 74 -13.34 23.59 -6.07
CA ARG A 74 -12.10 23.29 -5.34
C ARG A 74 -11.69 21.84 -5.58
N VAL A 75 -10.39 21.55 -5.44
CA VAL A 75 -9.88 20.19 -5.55
C VAL A 75 -10.33 19.39 -4.35
N GLU A 76 -11.18 18.38 -4.57
CA GLU A 76 -11.60 17.43 -3.53
C GLU A 76 -10.68 16.21 -3.49
N VAL A 77 -10.17 15.77 -4.65
CA VAL A 77 -9.25 14.63 -4.75
C VAL A 77 -8.11 14.95 -5.71
N SER A 78 -6.88 14.67 -5.29
CA SER A 78 -5.68 14.70 -6.13
C SER A 78 -5.07 13.31 -6.20
N LEU A 79 -4.77 12.84 -7.42
CA LEU A 79 -4.12 11.57 -7.69
C LEU A 79 -2.82 11.83 -8.45
N VAL A 80 -1.70 11.38 -7.90
CA VAL A 80 -0.37 11.61 -8.49
C VAL A 80 0.46 10.33 -8.43
N ALA A 81 1.01 9.92 -9.57
CA ALA A 81 2.00 8.87 -9.66
C ALA A 81 3.19 9.38 -10.48
N PRO A 82 4.39 9.52 -9.88
CA PRO A 82 5.57 10.02 -10.58
C PRO A 82 5.99 9.16 -11.77
N ILE A 83 5.80 7.85 -11.66
CA ILE A 83 6.15 6.87 -12.70
C ILE A 83 4.95 5.93 -12.87
N VAL A 84 4.61 5.61 -14.10
CA VAL A 84 3.60 4.64 -14.50
C VAL A 84 4.15 3.82 -15.64
N TYR A 85 4.20 2.50 -15.48
CA TYR A 85 4.59 1.61 -16.56
C TYR A 85 3.38 1.26 -17.42
N PHE A 86 3.50 1.50 -18.73
CA PHE A 86 2.42 1.27 -19.68
C PHE A 86 2.50 -0.14 -20.26
N SER A 87 1.39 -0.87 -20.15
CA SER A 87 1.26 -2.24 -20.64
C SER A 87 -0.06 -2.44 -21.41
N LYS A 88 -0.22 -3.62 -22.02
CA LYS A 88 -1.43 -4.05 -22.74
C LYS A 88 -2.03 -2.99 -23.69
N LYS A 89 -1.19 -2.37 -24.52
CA LYS A 89 -1.59 -1.41 -25.54
C LYS A 89 -2.37 -2.11 -26.65
N GLN A 90 -3.63 -1.74 -26.84
CA GLN A 90 -4.53 -2.36 -27.81
C GLN A 90 -5.35 -1.31 -28.54
N THR A 91 -5.67 -1.57 -29.80
CA THR A 91 -6.62 -0.75 -30.57
C THR A 91 -7.66 -1.66 -31.20
N ARG A 92 -8.92 -1.41 -30.89
CA ARG A 92 -10.06 -2.12 -31.46
C ARG A 92 -10.65 -1.29 -32.58
N PHE A 93 -10.72 -1.87 -33.77
CA PHE A 93 -11.35 -1.26 -34.94
C PHE A 93 -12.79 -1.75 -35.05
N TRP A 94 -13.73 -0.81 -35.21
CA TRP A 94 -15.15 -1.11 -35.44
C TRP A 94 -15.59 -0.71 -36.85
N GLY A 95 -14.72 -0.05 -37.62
CA GLY A 95 -14.94 0.35 -39.00
C GLY A 95 -13.82 1.26 -39.51
N PRO A 96 -13.92 1.75 -40.75
CA PRO A 96 -12.86 2.56 -41.38
C PRO A 96 -12.52 3.84 -40.62
N ASN A 97 -13.53 4.44 -39.96
CA ASN A 97 -13.42 5.71 -39.26
C ASN A 97 -13.60 5.60 -37.74
N PHE A 98 -13.79 4.39 -37.21
CA PHE A 98 -14.07 4.19 -35.79
C PHE A 98 -13.10 3.17 -35.19
N SER A 99 -12.22 3.68 -34.32
CA SER A 99 -11.26 2.89 -33.58
C SER A 99 -11.19 3.38 -32.14
N GLU A 100 -11.11 2.46 -31.20
CA GLU A 100 -10.92 2.74 -29.78
C GLU A 100 -9.56 2.20 -29.35
N SER A 101 -8.70 3.06 -28.82
CA SER A 101 -7.39 2.67 -28.29
C SER A 101 -7.45 2.64 -26.77
N THR A 102 -6.87 1.61 -26.17
CA THR A 102 -6.81 1.43 -24.72
C THR A 102 -5.44 0.92 -24.31
N PHE A 103 -5.01 1.27 -23.10
CA PHE A 103 -3.83 0.71 -22.48
C PHE A 103 -3.96 0.70 -20.97
N GLU A 104 -3.17 -0.15 -20.32
CA GLU A 104 -3.09 -0.24 -18.86
C GLU A 104 -1.84 0.47 -18.35
N GLY A 105 -1.93 1.03 -17.15
CA GLY A 105 -0.82 1.63 -16.44
C GLY A 105 -0.67 1.03 -15.05
N GLU A 106 0.55 0.64 -14.71
CA GLU A 106 0.95 0.19 -13.38
C GLU A 106 1.70 1.33 -12.67
N PRO A 107 1.03 2.12 -11.82
CA PRO A 107 1.65 3.27 -11.19
C PRO A 107 2.64 2.82 -10.11
N GLN A 108 3.78 3.49 -10.08
CA GLN A 108 4.77 3.40 -9.03
C GLN A 108 4.58 4.59 -8.09
N ASN A 109 4.29 4.29 -6.82
CA ASN A 109 4.13 5.30 -5.76
C ASN A 109 2.94 6.23 -6.04
N LEU A 110 1.76 5.63 -6.21
CA LEU A 110 0.51 6.38 -6.39
C LEU A 110 0.11 7.02 -5.05
N ASN A 111 -0.01 8.34 -5.03
CA ASN A 111 -0.56 9.10 -3.93
C ASN A 111 -1.99 9.55 -4.29
N VAL A 112 -2.93 9.31 -3.39
CA VAL A 112 -4.33 9.73 -3.48
C VAL A 112 -4.63 10.58 -2.26
N THR A 113 -4.81 11.88 -2.44
CA THR A 113 -5.12 12.81 -1.37
C THR A 113 -6.55 13.32 -1.52
N ARG A 114 -7.35 13.14 -0.48
CA ARG A 114 -8.70 13.68 -0.36
C ARG A 114 -8.66 14.87 0.59
N PHE A 115 -9.11 16.02 0.13
CA PHE A 115 -9.16 17.24 0.92
C PHE A 115 -10.49 17.30 1.66
N VAL A 116 -10.43 17.32 2.99
CA VAL A 116 -11.58 17.32 3.90
C VAL A 116 -11.61 18.65 4.66
N GLN A 117 -12.77 19.31 4.73
CA GLN A 117 -12.92 20.51 5.57
C GLN A 117 -13.46 20.12 6.95
N ASN A 118 -12.65 19.48 7.79
CA ASN A 118 -13.09 19.11 9.15
C ASN A 118 -12.44 20.03 10.20
N THR A 119 -13.14 21.10 10.57
CA THR A 119 -12.63 22.15 11.48
C THR A 119 -12.60 21.75 12.96
N ASN A 120 -13.11 20.57 13.33
CA ASN A 120 -13.46 20.26 14.72
C ASN A 120 -12.55 19.21 15.43
N GLU A 121 -11.62 18.56 14.74
CA GLU A 121 -10.77 17.51 15.33
C GLU A 121 -9.42 18.09 15.83
N PRO A 122 -8.61 17.43 16.68
CA PRO A 122 -7.27 17.87 17.12
C PRO A 122 -6.21 17.82 15.99
N SER A 123 -5.10 18.57 16.09
CA SER A 123 -4.08 18.75 15.05
C SER A 123 -3.11 17.56 14.89
N LYS A 124 -3.56 16.38 15.27
CA LYS A 124 -2.74 15.17 15.28
C LYS A 124 -2.85 14.45 13.96
N ILE A 125 -1.77 13.77 13.59
CA ILE A 125 -1.74 12.96 12.38
C ILE A 125 -1.77 11.50 12.81
N PHE A 126 -2.79 10.80 12.33
CA PHE A 126 -2.88 9.35 12.48
C PHE A 126 -2.29 8.70 11.24
N LEU A 127 -1.26 7.89 11.42
CA LEU A 127 -0.56 7.17 10.36
C LEU A 127 -0.84 5.68 10.51
N THR A 128 -1.40 5.08 9.46
CA THR A 128 -1.62 3.63 9.35
C THR A 128 -0.78 3.12 8.19
N ILE A 129 0.26 2.35 8.47
CA ILE A 129 1.14 1.76 7.47
C ILE A 129 0.66 0.33 7.21
N TRP A 130 0.35 0.01 5.97
CA TRP A 130 -0.06 -1.33 5.59
C TRP A 130 1.17 -2.23 5.43
N ILE A 131 1.11 -3.41 6.03
CA ILE A 131 2.22 -4.37 6.03
C ILE A 131 1.73 -5.67 5.41
N SER A 132 2.62 -6.34 4.70
CA SER A 132 2.38 -7.72 4.27
C SER A 132 2.12 -8.65 5.45
N PRO A 133 1.37 -9.75 5.26
CA PRO A 133 1.12 -10.72 6.31
C PRO A 133 2.41 -11.17 7.02
N ASN A 134 2.38 -11.12 8.35
CA ASN A 134 3.39 -11.74 9.22
C ASN A 134 2.70 -12.13 10.53
N PRO A 135 2.50 -13.43 10.79
CA PRO A 135 1.70 -13.89 11.93
C PRO A 135 2.36 -13.62 13.29
N MET A 136 3.66 -13.28 13.33
CA MET A 136 4.35 -12.94 14.58
C MET A 136 4.29 -11.44 14.91
N LEU A 137 3.83 -10.60 13.98
CA LEU A 137 3.67 -9.16 14.21
C LEU A 137 2.24 -8.77 14.61
N GLY A 138 1.23 -9.49 14.11
CA GLY A 138 -0.18 -9.24 14.43
C GLY A 138 -0.53 -9.63 15.87
N PRO A 139 -1.45 -8.90 16.52
CA PRO A 139 -1.93 -9.28 17.84
C PRO A 139 -2.76 -10.57 17.78
N ALA A 140 -2.74 -11.34 18.87
CA ALA A 140 -3.70 -12.43 19.04
C ALA A 140 -5.08 -11.83 19.36
N MET A 141 -6.16 -12.45 18.87
CA MET A 141 -7.52 -12.05 19.19
C MET A 141 -8.22 -13.11 20.02
N CYS A 142 -8.65 -12.72 21.22
CA CYS A 142 -9.46 -13.54 22.10
C CYS A 142 -10.93 -13.18 21.94
N LYS A 143 -11.76 -14.18 21.64
CA LYS A 143 -13.20 -14.01 21.43
C LYS A 143 -13.95 -14.36 22.71
N THR A 144 -14.74 -13.42 23.22
CA THR A 144 -15.67 -13.64 24.34
C THR A 144 -17.09 -13.61 23.79
N ILE A 145 -17.86 -14.68 24.03
CA ILE A 145 -19.27 -14.75 23.63
C ILE A 145 -20.09 -14.60 24.91
N HIS A 146 -20.82 -13.50 25.01
CA HIS A 146 -21.71 -13.22 26.13
C HIS A 146 -23.01 -14.00 26.00
N TYR A 147 -23.65 -14.28 27.14
CA TYR A 147 -24.94 -14.98 27.20
C TYR A 147 -26.08 -14.22 26.49
N THR A 148 -25.90 -12.94 26.23
CA THR A 148 -26.82 -12.08 25.45
C THR A 148 -26.69 -12.27 23.93
N GLY A 149 -25.73 -13.08 23.47
CA GLY A 149 -25.37 -13.19 22.05
C GLY A 149 -24.38 -12.14 21.56
N ASN A 150 -23.96 -11.20 22.42
CA ASN A 150 -22.92 -10.24 22.09
C ASN A 150 -21.56 -10.94 21.96
N ILE A 151 -20.80 -10.58 20.94
CA ILE A 151 -19.45 -11.08 20.71
C ILE A 151 -18.49 -9.92 20.91
N GLU A 152 -17.55 -10.07 21.83
CA GLU A 152 -16.46 -9.13 22.06
C GLU A 152 -15.14 -9.78 21.65
N TYR A 153 -14.27 -8.97 21.02
CA TYR A 153 -12.94 -9.37 20.63
C TYR A 153 -11.93 -8.52 21.40
N GLU A 154 -11.08 -9.18 22.18
CA GLU A 154 -9.97 -8.55 22.90
C GLU A 154 -8.66 -8.82 22.17
N ARG A 155 -7.82 -7.79 22.05
CA ARG A 155 -6.48 -7.91 21.48
C ARG A 155 -5.48 -8.25 22.58
N VAL A 156 -4.69 -9.29 22.37
CA VAL A 156 -3.71 -9.78 23.33
C VAL A 156 -2.33 -9.80 22.66
N ASN A 157 -1.28 -9.51 23.44
CA ASN A 157 0.12 -9.48 22.98
C ASN A 157 0.37 -8.49 21.84
N GLN A 158 -0.28 -7.32 21.88
CA GLN A 158 -0.06 -6.28 20.89
C GLN A 158 1.37 -5.72 21.01
N LEU A 159 2.11 -5.75 19.91
CA LEU A 159 3.50 -5.32 19.87
C LEU A 159 3.58 -3.80 19.64
N SER A 160 4.39 -3.12 20.45
CA SER A 160 4.65 -1.68 20.32
C SER A 160 6.14 -1.39 20.39
N PHE A 161 6.66 -0.61 19.45
CA PHE A 161 8.08 -0.29 19.37
C PHE A 161 8.31 1.19 19.10
N LYS A 162 9.33 1.75 19.75
CA LYS A 162 9.85 3.09 19.45
C LYS A 162 10.80 3.00 18.26
N LEU A 163 10.38 3.49 17.09
CA LEU A 163 11.23 3.49 15.88
C LEU A 163 12.19 4.68 15.85
N LEU A 164 11.69 5.85 16.25
CA LEU A 164 12.42 7.12 16.27
C LEU A 164 12.08 7.86 17.56
N GLU A 165 12.82 8.91 17.88
CA GLU A 165 12.44 9.78 18.99
C GLU A 165 11.06 10.40 18.74
N GLY A 166 10.14 10.23 19.69
CA GLY A 166 8.76 10.70 19.56
C GLY A 166 7.84 9.84 18.67
N VAL A 167 8.31 8.74 18.07
CA VAL A 167 7.48 7.87 17.20
C VAL A 167 7.39 6.45 17.75
N ILE A 168 6.20 6.11 18.26
CA ILE A 168 5.84 4.75 18.68
C ILE A 168 4.93 4.15 17.62
N ILE A 169 5.32 2.97 17.12
CA ILE A 169 4.49 2.17 16.23
C ILE A 169 3.88 1.01 17.01
N THR A 170 2.57 0.85 16.87
CA THR A 170 1.81 -0.27 17.40
C THR A 170 1.33 -1.15 16.25
N PHE A 171 1.64 -2.44 16.28
CA PHE A 171 1.15 -3.38 15.27
C PHE A 171 -0.28 -3.81 15.60
N ASP A 172 -1.15 -3.86 14.59
CA ASP A 172 -2.54 -4.28 14.76
C ASP A 172 -3.04 -4.98 13.50
N ASP A 173 -4.16 -5.69 13.62
CA ASP A 173 -4.92 -6.23 12.51
C ASP A 173 -6.17 -5.38 12.30
N HIS A 174 -6.24 -4.73 11.15
CA HIS A 174 -7.44 -4.06 10.68
C HIS A 174 -8.28 -5.00 9.82
N PHE A 175 -9.57 -4.70 9.68
CA PHE A 175 -10.51 -5.52 8.93
C PHE A 175 -11.12 -4.73 7.78
N LYS A 176 -11.29 -5.41 6.64
CA LYS A 176 -12.09 -4.93 5.52
C LYS A 176 -13.23 -5.89 5.29
N GLU A 177 -14.41 -5.35 4.98
CA GLU A 177 -15.61 -6.11 4.69
C GLU A 177 -16.09 -5.78 3.27
N LYS A 178 -16.48 -6.82 2.52
CA LYS A 178 -17.14 -6.69 1.23
C LYS A 178 -18.47 -7.43 1.28
N LYS A 179 -19.57 -6.71 1.05
CA LYS A 179 -20.89 -7.32 0.87
C LYS A 179 -20.95 -7.99 -0.50
N LEU A 180 -21.23 -9.29 -0.52
CA LEU A 180 -21.38 -10.10 -1.74
C LEU A 180 -22.85 -10.17 -2.19
N GLY A 181 -23.80 -9.91 -1.28
CA GLY A 181 -25.25 -9.89 -1.54
C GLY A 181 -26.03 -9.25 -0.41
N LYS A 182 -27.35 -9.47 -0.34
CA LYS A 182 -28.21 -8.91 0.71
C LYS A 182 -27.83 -9.41 2.11
N ASP A 183 -27.40 -10.67 2.24
CA ASP A 183 -27.12 -11.32 3.52
C ASP A 183 -25.74 -11.99 3.61
N GLU A 184 -24.89 -11.82 2.59
CA GLU A 184 -23.53 -12.37 2.59
C GLU A 184 -22.49 -11.25 2.60
N SER A 185 -21.56 -11.34 3.56
CA SER A 185 -20.37 -10.50 3.57
C SER A 185 -19.11 -11.33 3.72
N LYS A 186 -18.05 -10.86 3.10
CA LYS A 186 -16.72 -11.42 3.19
C LYS A 186 -15.84 -10.42 3.92
N GLN A 187 -15.36 -10.83 5.08
CA GLN A 187 -14.38 -10.07 5.85
C GLN A 187 -13.00 -10.68 5.68
N TRP A 188 -11.96 -9.84 5.67
CA TRP A 188 -10.58 -10.28 5.79
C TRP A 188 -9.80 -9.30 6.67
N SER A 189 -8.85 -9.84 7.43
CA SER A 189 -7.89 -9.04 8.20
C SER A 189 -6.67 -8.67 7.36
N TYR A 190 -5.98 -7.63 7.78
CA TYR A 190 -4.69 -7.23 7.24
C TYR A 190 -3.85 -6.55 8.32
N LEU A 191 -2.55 -6.85 8.30
CA LEU A 191 -1.59 -6.32 9.24
C LEU A 191 -1.30 -4.84 8.96
N VAL A 192 -1.28 -4.04 10.01
CA VAL A 192 -0.94 -2.63 9.98
C VAL A 192 0.03 -2.26 11.10
N ALA A 193 0.74 -1.16 10.87
CA ALA A 193 1.51 -0.44 11.87
C ALA A 193 0.88 0.94 12.06
N CYS A 194 0.38 1.21 13.27
CA CYS A 194 -0.30 2.45 13.62
C CYS A 194 0.62 3.36 14.43
N ALA A 195 0.64 4.64 14.10
CA ALA A 195 1.37 5.68 14.83
C ALA A 195 0.53 6.96 14.94
N GLU A 196 0.68 7.66 16.06
CA GLU A 196 0.10 8.98 16.29
C GLU A 196 1.24 10.00 16.36
N LEU A 197 1.17 11.05 15.55
CA LEU A 197 2.24 12.04 15.40
C LEU A 197 1.73 13.44 15.76
N ASP A 198 2.50 14.16 16.59
CA ASP A 198 2.16 15.50 17.08
C ASP A 198 2.74 16.65 16.21
N PHE A 199 2.92 16.44 14.89
CA PHE A 199 3.50 17.45 13.96
C PHE A 199 2.52 17.84 12.83
N THR A 200 2.70 19.02 12.23
CA THR A 200 1.95 19.48 11.04
C THR A 200 2.45 18.84 9.71
N PHE A 201 1.55 18.67 8.73
CA PHE A 201 1.77 17.98 7.44
C PHE A 201 3.02 18.44 6.64
N ALA A 202 3.45 19.70 6.76
CA ALA A 202 4.63 20.21 6.05
C ALA A 202 5.94 19.47 6.40
N ASN A 203 6.04 18.93 7.62
CA ASN A 203 7.19 18.14 8.06
C ASN A 203 7.05 16.64 7.76
N LEU A 204 5.86 16.21 7.33
CA LEU A 204 5.49 14.81 7.18
C LEU A 204 6.24 14.15 6.02
N GLN A 205 6.55 14.82 4.91
CA GLN A 205 7.29 14.18 3.80
C GLN A 205 8.73 13.80 4.17
N ILE A 206 9.42 14.68 4.91
CA ILE A 206 10.78 14.44 5.38
C ILE A 206 10.75 13.35 6.46
N PHE A 207 9.83 13.47 7.43
CA PHE A 207 9.67 12.48 8.49
C PHE A 207 9.19 11.11 7.98
N GLN A 208 8.32 11.06 6.96
CA GLN A 208 7.89 9.83 6.31
C GLN A 208 9.09 9.10 5.72
N THR A 209 10.00 9.82 5.08
CA THR A 209 11.20 9.21 4.50
C THR A 209 12.06 8.56 5.59
N GLU A 210 12.15 9.13 6.78
CA GLU A 210 12.90 8.56 7.90
C GLU A 210 12.17 7.42 8.60
N ILE A 211 10.87 7.59 8.89
CA ILE A 211 10.01 6.57 9.51
C ILE A 211 9.99 5.32 8.63
N LEU A 212 9.78 5.47 7.31
CA LEU A 212 9.71 4.34 6.38
C LEU A 212 11.06 3.62 6.24
N LYS A 213 12.19 4.35 6.27
CA LYS A 213 13.53 3.74 6.28
C LYS A 213 13.78 2.94 7.58
N SER A 214 13.40 3.51 8.72
CA SER A 214 13.52 2.83 10.03
C SER A 214 12.59 1.62 10.11
N LEU A 215 11.39 1.71 9.54
CA LEU A 215 10.45 0.61 9.45
C LEU A 215 10.94 -0.48 8.50
N ASP A 216 11.50 -0.15 7.32
CA ASP A 216 12.08 -1.15 6.42
C ASP A 216 13.19 -1.95 7.11
N ALA A 217 14.05 -1.28 7.89
CA ALA A 217 15.06 -1.94 8.71
C ALA A 217 14.44 -2.83 9.80
N PHE A 218 13.39 -2.36 10.47
CA PHE A 218 12.68 -3.14 11.48
C PHE A 218 12.01 -4.39 10.89
N LEU A 219 11.25 -4.22 9.79
CA LEU A 219 10.55 -5.31 9.10
C LEU A 219 11.52 -6.34 8.51
N LEU A 220 12.72 -5.94 8.12
CA LEU A 220 13.78 -6.87 7.72
C LEU A 220 14.21 -7.78 8.87
N ILE A 221 14.41 -7.24 10.08
CA ILE A 221 14.74 -8.04 11.27
C ILE A 221 13.55 -8.92 11.67
N ALA A 222 12.32 -8.39 11.61
CA ALA A 222 11.12 -9.18 11.82
C ALA A 222 11.02 -10.33 10.83
N SER A 223 11.36 -10.10 9.56
CA SER A 223 11.39 -11.12 8.52
C SER A 223 12.40 -12.23 8.81
N LEU A 224 13.54 -11.90 9.42
CA LEU A 224 14.53 -12.88 9.84
C LEU A 224 13.97 -13.80 10.94
N GLY A 225 13.40 -13.20 11.98
CA GLY A 225 12.85 -13.94 13.12
C GLY A 225 11.64 -14.81 12.73
N SER A 226 10.74 -14.28 11.90
CA SER A 226 9.54 -15.00 11.46
C SER A 226 9.74 -15.90 10.24
N ARG A 227 10.92 -15.82 9.60
CA ARG A 227 11.21 -16.42 8.29
C ARG A 227 10.17 -16.09 7.22
N THR A 228 9.43 -14.99 7.39
CA THR A 228 8.39 -14.54 6.47
C THR A 228 8.81 -13.20 5.90
N ARG A 229 8.97 -13.10 4.57
CA ARG A 229 9.35 -11.82 3.95
C ARG A 229 8.28 -10.77 4.21
N THR A 230 8.65 -9.77 4.99
CA THR A 230 7.76 -8.73 5.47
C THR A 230 8.18 -7.39 4.92
N ALA A 231 7.24 -6.65 4.33
CA ALA A 231 7.47 -5.30 3.81
C ALA A 231 6.21 -4.46 3.97
N TRP A 232 6.38 -3.14 4.03
CA TRP A 232 5.26 -2.21 3.93
C TRP A 232 4.86 -2.02 2.46
N VAL A 233 3.56 -1.97 2.22
CA VAL A 233 2.94 -1.90 0.86
C VAL A 233 2.32 -0.55 0.54
N GLY A 234 2.11 0.25 1.57
CA GLY A 234 1.53 1.58 1.45
C GLY A 234 1.25 2.14 2.83
N TRP A 235 0.68 3.32 2.85
CA TRP A 235 0.26 3.96 4.09
C TRP A 235 -0.97 4.82 3.84
N GLN A 236 -1.69 5.09 4.91
CA GLN A 236 -2.76 6.07 4.98
C GLN A 236 -2.43 7.02 6.13
N SER A 237 -2.50 8.32 5.86
CA SER A 237 -2.43 9.35 6.88
C SER A 237 -3.72 10.15 6.88
N SER A 238 -4.24 10.46 8.06
CA SER A 238 -5.37 11.36 8.23
C SER A 238 -5.04 12.46 9.21
N ASP A 239 -5.36 13.68 8.84
CA ASP A 239 -5.38 14.85 9.71
C ASP A 239 -6.72 15.60 9.57
N ARG A 240 -6.81 16.82 10.11
CA ARG A 240 -8.03 17.65 10.06
C ARG A 240 -8.45 18.04 8.64
N GLU A 241 -7.48 18.17 7.74
CA GLU A 241 -7.63 18.80 6.44
C GLU A 241 -7.58 17.78 5.30
N ASN A 242 -6.95 16.63 5.52
CA ASN A 242 -6.58 15.71 4.46
C ASN A 242 -6.61 14.25 4.91
N ILE A 243 -7.03 13.39 3.99
CA ILE A 243 -6.80 11.95 4.06
C ILE A 243 -5.96 11.59 2.84
N SER A 244 -4.72 11.17 3.07
CA SER A 244 -3.79 10.76 2.03
C SER A 244 -3.52 9.26 2.11
N GLU A 245 -3.60 8.59 0.97
CA GLU A 245 -3.28 7.19 0.77
C GLU A 245 -2.12 7.07 -0.21
N PHE A 246 -1.10 6.31 0.15
CA PHE A 246 0.05 6.04 -0.69
C PHE A 246 0.16 4.55 -0.97
N TYR A 247 0.23 4.21 -2.24
CA TYR A 247 0.39 2.85 -2.73
C TYR A 247 1.79 2.67 -3.31
N ARG A 248 2.61 1.87 -2.63
CA ARG A 248 3.97 1.56 -3.08
C ARG A 248 3.90 0.64 -4.31
N GLY A 249 4.52 1.02 -5.42
CA GLY A 249 4.52 0.15 -6.62
C GLY A 249 5.69 -0.83 -6.67
N ASN A 250 6.81 -0.46 -6.05
CA ASN A 250 8.12 -1.11 -6.16
C ASN A 250 8.34 -2.21 -5.11
N TYR A 251 7.32 -3.01 -4.84
CA TYR A 251 7.48 -4.23 -4.06
C TYR A 251 7.07 -5.46 -4.88
N THR A 252 7.67 -6.59 -4.52
CA THR A 252 7.34 -7.89 -5.10
C THR A 252 7.19 -8.87 -3.95
N PHE A 253 5.98 -9.39 -3.76
CA PHE A 253 5.78 -10.51 -2.85
C PHE A 253 6.21 -11.79 -3.54
N PRO A 254 7.08 -12.61 -2.93
CA PRO A 254 7.27 -13.96 -3.41
C PRO A 254 5.97 -14.74 -3.20
N THR A 255 5.14 -14.84 -4.23
CA THR A 255 3.94 -15.67 -4.19
C THR A 255 4.34 -17.14 -4.07
N GLY A 256 3.77 -17.79 -3.07
CA GLY A 256 4.00 -19.19 -2.78
C GLY A 256 2.78 -20.04 -2.69
N GLU A 257 3.01 -21.34 -2.69
CA GLU A 257 2.01 -22.36 -2.36
C GLU A 257 1.54 -22.28 -0.89
N SER A 258 2.24 -21.58 0.02
CA SER A 258 1.93 -21.41 1.46
C SER A 258 2.85 -20.41 2.21
N GLU A 259 2.36 -19.75 3.25
CA GLU A 259 3.22 -19.02 4.21
C GLU A 259 3.81 -20.03 5.21
N PRO A 260 5.04 -19.83 5.74
CA PRO A 260 5.53 -20.68 6.83
C PRO A 260 4.53 -20.62 7.99
N SER A 261 4.25 -21.75 8.62
CA SER A 261 3.38 -21.77 9.79
C SER A 261 4.07 -21.08 10.97
N PHE A 262 3.26 -20.65 11.94
CA PHE A 262 3.69 -19.88 13.11
C PHE A 262 4.83 -20.52 13.92
N ASP A 263 4.94 -21.85 13.87
CA ASP A 263 5.95 -22.68 14.53
C ASP A 263 7.24 -22.89 13.68
N GLN A 264 7.27 -22.40 12.44
CA GLN A 264 8.41 -22.55 11.52
C GLN A 264 9.35 -21.32 11.52
N GLY A 265 9.09 -20.36 12.40
CA GLY A 265 9.97 -19.19 12.63
C GLY A 265 11.36 -19.60 13.15
N LEU A 266 12.33 -18.69 13.02
CA LEU A 266 13.65 -18.83 13.64
C LEU A 266 13.57 -18.62 15.16
N VAL A 267 12.61 -17.81 15.59
CA VAL A 267 12.42 -17.38 16.98
C VAL A 267 11.07 -17.86 17.46
N TRP A 268 10.99 -18.32 18.70
CA TRP A 268 9.73 -18.70 19.30
C TRP A 268 8.83 -17.46 19.47
N PRO A 269 7.51 -17.55 19.24
CA PRO A 269 6.60 -16.40 19.36
C PRO A 269 6.67 -15.67 20.70
N GLY A 270 6.87 -16.41 21.81
CA GLY A 270 7.03 -15.81 23.14
C GLY A 270 8.27 -14.94 23.30
N ASP A 271 9.35 -15.25 22.57
CA ASP A 271 10.63 -14.54 22.64
C ASP A 271 10.77 -13.48 21.52
N PHE A 272 9.76 -13.38 20.64
CA PHE A 272 9.85 -12.57 19.43
C PHE A 272 9.99 -11.08 19.73
N HIS A 273 9.29 -10.57 20.74
CA HIS A 273 9.39 -9.16 21.16
C HIS A 273 10.80 -8.82 21.67
N GLU A 274 11.39 -9.70 22.49
CA GLU A 274 12.75 -9.53 23.00
C GLU A 274 13.78 -9.60 21.87
N PHE A 275 13.65 -10.60 20.99
CA PHE A 275 14.47 -10.72 19.79
C PHE A 275 14.46 -9.44 18.95
N LEU A 276 13.28 -8.90 18.64
CA LEU A 276 13.16 -7.67 17.87
C LEU A 276 13.85 -6.50 18.58
N SER A 277 13.60 -6.34 19.88
CA SER A 277 14.18 -5.26 20.69
C SER A 277 15.72 -5.27 20.65
N ILE A 278 16.32 -6.44 20.82
CA ILE A 278 17.79 -6.62 20.84
C ILE A 278 18.37 -6.49 19.44
N CYS A 279 17.85 -7.25 18.48
CA CYS A 279 18.40 -7.35 17.14
C CYS A 279 18.25 -6.05 16.35
N TYR A 280 17.11 -5.35 16.48
CA TYR A 280 16.92 -4.05 15.83
C TYR A 280 17.91 -3.01 16.35
N SER A 281 18.05 -2.91 17.68
CA SER A 281 18.99 -1.99 18.32
C SER A 281 20.44 -2.26 17.91
N ASN A 282 20.83 -3.53 17.79
CA ASN A 282 22.16 -3.91 17.32
C ASN A 282 22.33 -3.61 15.82
N TYR A 283 21.32 -3.90 15.00
CA TYR A 283 21.34 -3.63 13.57
C TYR A 283 21.57 -2.14 13.25
N LEU A 284 20.96 -1.24 14.03
CA LEU A 284 21.15 0.20 13.86
C LEU A 284 22.60 0.66 14.03
N LYS A 285 23.39 -0.04 14.86
CA LYS A 285 24.81 0.26 15.16
C LYS A 285 25.79 -0.29 14.12
N ILE A 286 25.36 -1.17 13.22
CA ILE A 286 26.24 -1.79 12.23
C ILE A 286 26.66 -0.76 11.17
N PRO A 287 27.97 -0.61 10.88
CA PRO A 287 28.45 0.29 9.82
C PRO A 287 28.05 -0.15 8.41
N ASP A 288 28.22 -1.44 8.09
CA ASP A 288 27.86 -2.02 6.79
C ASP A 288 26.49 -2.71 6.83
N LYS A 289 25.42 -1.90 6.82
CA LYS A 289 24.03 -2.38 6.83
C LYS A 289 23.66 -3.15 5.55
N LYS A 290 24.31 -2.86 4.42
CA LYS A 290 23.94 -3.42 3.11
C LYS A 290 24.32 -4.90 2.99
N SER A 291 25.49 -5.29 3.49
CA SER A 291 25.90 -6.69 3.47
C SER A 291 25.01 -7.55 4.36
N VAL A 292 24.65 -7.06 5.55
CA VAL A 292 23.71 -7.73 6.46
C VAL A 292 22.32 -7.83 5.84
N GLN A 293 21.82 -6.77 5.20
CA GLN A 293 20.56 -6.79 4.46
C GLN A 293 20.52 -7.91 3.42
N LYS A 294 21.55 -7.98 2.57
CA LYS A 294 21.63 -9.01 1.53
C LYS A 294 21.66 -10.42 2.13
N ALA A 295 22.42 -10.62 3.20
CA ALA A 295 22.49 -11.90 3.90
C ALA A 295 21.11 -12.30 4.45
N ILE A 296 20.40 -11.39 5.14
CA ILE A 296 19.05 -11.67 5.65
C ILE A 296 18.10 -11.99 4.50
N ILE A 297 18.09 -11.19 3.43
CA ILE A 297 17.22 -11.40 2.27
C ILE A 297 17.48 -12.76 1.59
N SER A 298 18.72 -13.24 1.59
CA SER A 298 19.08 -14.55 1.04
C SER A 298 18.64 -15.74 1.90
N VAL A 299 18.58 -15.57 3.23
CA VAL A 299 18.24 -16.64 4.18
C VAL A 299 16.74 -16.71 4.43
N VAL A 300 16.05 -15.57 4.42
CA VAL A 300 14.59 -15.52 4.54
C VAL A 300 13.99 -16.03 3.24
N PRO A 301 13.24 -17.15 3.28
CA PRO A 301 12.73 -17.79 2.08
C PRO A 301 11.89 -16.80 1.27
N GLY A 302 12.44 -16.37 0.14
CA GLY A 302 11.69 -15.77 -0.94
C GLY A 302 11.48 -16.82 -2.00
N ARG A 303 10.24 -17.21 -2.22
CA ARG A 303 9.93 -18.15 -3.29
C ARG A 303 10.35 -17.56 -4.62
N LYS A 304 11.00 -18.39 -5.45
CA LYS A 304 11.49 -18.04 -6.78
C LYS A 304 10.38 -17.36 -7.57
N LYS A 305 10.55 -16.06 -7.82
CA LYS A 305 10.22 -15.38 -9.07
C LYS A 305 11.05 -14.09 -9.09
N VAL A 306 12.32 -14.27 -9.47
CA VAL A 306 13.06 -13.20 -10.13
C VAL A 306 12.40 -13.08 -11.51
N MET A 307 11.74 -11.97 -11.79
CA MET A 307 11.69 -11.52 -13.18
C MET A 307 12.98 -10.71 -13.34
N GLU A 308 13.83 -11.18 -14.24
CA GLU A 308 14.74 -10.31 -14.98
C GLU A 308 13.92 -9.29 -15.77
#